data_AF-A0A6L6PEC2-F1
#
_entry.id   AF-A0A6L6PEC2-F1
#
_cell.length_a   1.000
_cell.length_b   1.000
_cell.length_c   1.000
_cell.angle_alpha   90.00
_cell.angle_beta   90.00
_cell.angle_gamma   90.00
#
_symmetry.space_group_name_H-M   'P 1'
#
loop_
_entity.id
_entity.type
_entity.pdbx_description
1 polymer ?
#
loop_
_entity_poly.entity_id
_entity_poly.type
_entity_poly.pdbx_seq_one_letter_code
_entity_poly.pdbx_strand_id
1 'polypeptide(L)'
;MHQYLLFSPEVAAARAAGKPIVALESTIISHGMPYPQNVRTAREVEQIIRDGGAVPATIAIIGGKICIGLSDEQLELLGTASDAIKVSRRDLPFVLAQNKLGATTVAATMICAELAGIQVFVTGGIGGVHRGAETSFDISADLQELAQTSVAVVCAGVKSILDIGLTLEYLETHGVPVVSVGQRGFPAFFTRESGFNADFQLDTPAEQAAFLHTKWQLGLKGGVVVSNPVPAAEAMPKEEIDRITEQALQEADQQGVTGKNVTPFLLARIKALTGGRSLATNIALVKNNARCGAALAVTMQSTH
;
A
#
# COMPACT_ATOMS: atom_id res chain seq x y z
N MET A 1 9.17 -6.13 -22.40
CA MET A 1 8.67 -6.05 -21.00
C MET A 1 9.38 -7.05 -20.08
N HIS A 2 9.41 -8.35 -20.40
CA HIS A 2 10.16 -9.37 -19.61
C HIS A 2 11.63 -9.01 -19.30
N GLN A 3 12.28 -8.20 -20.14
CA GLN A 3 13.68 -7.79 -19.94
C GLN A 3 13.95 -7.03 -18.64
N TYR A 4 12.95 -6.35 -18.08
CA TYR A 4 13.11 -5.54 -16.86
C TYR A 4 12.76 -6.30 -15.58
N LEU A 5 12.01 -7.40 -15.66
CA LEU A 5 11.59 -8.17 -14.49
C LEU A 5 12.72 -9.11 -14.04
N LEU A 6 12.97 -9.13 -12.73
CA LEU A 6 13.84 -10.09 -12.07
C LEU A 6 13.08 -10.69 -10.90
N PHE A 7 12.77 -11.99 -10.97
CA PHE A 7 12.11 -12.70 -9.89
C PHE A 7 13.15 -13.26 -8.92
N SER A 8 12.89 -13.18 -7.61
CA SER A 8 13.67 -13.95 -6.64
C SER A 8 13.50 -15.46 -6.90
N PRO A 9 14.44 -16.31 -6.48
CA PRO A 9 14.33 -17.76 -6.64
C PRO A 9 13.02 -18.31 -6.08
N GLU A 10 12.58 -17.77 -4.94
CA GLU A 10 11.35 -18.19 -4.29
C GLU A 10 10.10 -17.78 -5.08
N VAL A 11 10.00 -16.53 -5.54
CA VAL A 11 8.86 -16.09 -6.34
C VAL A 11 8.83 -16.83 -7.68
N ALA A 12 9.99 -17.08 -8.29
CA ALA A 12 10.07 -17.88 -9.51
C ALA A 12 9.54 -19.30 -9.30
N ALA A 13 9.94 -19.96 -8.20
CA ALA A 13 9.42 -21.28 -7.83
C ALA A 13 7.92 -21.26 -7.53
N ALA A 14 7.43 -20.23 -6.84
CA ALA A 14 6.01 -20.04 -6.55
C ALA A 14 5.18 -19.91 -7.84
N ARG A 15 5.65 -19.11 -8.81
CA ARG A 15 5.00 -18.96 -10.12
C ARG A 15 4.98 -20.28 -10.88
N ALA A 16 6.10 -21.00 -10.93
CA ALA A 16 6.19 -22.30 -11.61
C ALA A 16 5.28 -23.36 -11.00
N ALA A 17 5.13 -23.35 -9.66
CA ALA A 17 4.27 -24.26 -8.93
C ALA A 17 2.80 -23.79 -8.86
N GLY A 18 2.47 -22.64 -9.46
CA GLY A 18 1.14 -22.04 -9.32
C GLY A 18 0.76 -21.86 -7.85
N LYS A 19 1.61 -21.25 -7.03
CA LYS A 19 1.34 -20.86 -5.63
C LYS A 19 0.86 -19.41 -5.55
N PRO A 20 0.07 -19.04 -4.54
CA PRO A 20 -0.46 -17.69 -4.44
C PRO A 20 0.67 -16.74 -4.03
N ILE A 21 0.75 -15.59 -4.67
CA ILE A 21 1.78 -14.58 -4.42
C ILE A 21 1.11 -13.28 -4.00
N VAL A 22 1.66 -12.63 -2.98
CA VAL A 22 1.20 -11.33 -2.48
C VAL A 22 2.31 -10.31 -2.68
N ALA A 23 2.03 -9.27 -3.45
CA ALA A 23 2.97 -8.16 -3.62
C ALA A 23 3.04 -7.30 -2.34
N LEU A 24 4.20 -6.69 -2.11
CA LEU A 24 4.47 -5.69 -1.07
C LEU A 24 5.24 -4.52 -1.66
N GLU A 25 4.99 -3.29 -1.19
CA GLU A 25 5.73 -2.11 -1.65
C GLU A 25 7.03 -1.89 -0.87
N SER A 26 7.94 -1.11 -1.45
CA SER A 26 9.21 -0.74 -0.79
C SER A 26 9.25 0.72 -0.30
N THR A 27 8.35 1.61 -0.74
CA THR A 27 8.32 3.00 -0.21
C THR A 27 8.07 3.03 1.29
N ILE A 28 7.25 2.13 1.83
CA ILE A 28 7.04 2.02 3.27
C ILE A 28 8.34 1.73 4.04
N ILE A 29 9.28 1.01 3.40
CA ILE A 29 10.57 0.64 3.98
C ILE A 29 11.52 1.84 3.98
N SER A 30 11.72 2.49 2.82
CA SER A 30 12.72 3.57 2.71
C SER A 30 12.22 4.94 3.20
N HIS A 31 10.91 5.21 3.10
CA HIS A 31 10.34 6.56 3.35
C HIS A 31 9.17 6.57 4.35
N GLY A 32 8.63 5.40 4.71
CA GLY A 32 7.45 5.29 5.58
C GLY A 32 7.78 4.98 7.04
N MET A 33 8.92 4.33 7.31
CA MET A 33 9.32 3.89 8.64
C MET A 33 10.81 4.16 8.87
N PRO A 34 11.22 4.46 10.12
CA PRO A 34 12.62 4.64 10.46
C PRO A 34 13.36 3.29 10.53
N TYR A 35 14.68 3.32 10.29
CA TYR A 35 15.56 2.20 10.61
C TYR A 35 15.75 2.06 12.13
N PRO A 36 15.79 0.83 12.70
CA PRO A 36 15.66 -0.49 12.06
C PRO A 36 14.23 -1.02 11.95
N GLN A 37 13.22 -0.27 12.36
CA GLN A 37 11.82 -0.73 12.36
C GLN A 37 11.33 -1.05 10.95
N ASN A 38 11.72 -0.27 9.95
CA ASN A 38 11.38 -0.50 8.54
C ASN A 38 11.71 -1.93 8.05
N VAL A 39 12.96 -2.37 8.19
CA VAL A 39 13.39 -3.69 7.72
C VAL A 39 12.80 -4.80 8.60
N ARG A 40 12.74 -4.59 9.92
CA ARG A 40 12.12 -5.57 10.83
C ARG A 40 10.66 -5.81 10.49
N THR A 41 9.90 -4.73 10.29
CA THR A 41 8.49 -4.84 9.91
C THR A 41 8.32 -5.47 8.54
N ALA A 42 9.16 -5.16 7.55
CA ALA A 42 9.13 -5.82 6.25
C ALA A 42 9.30 -7.34 6.38
N ARG A 43 10.33 -7.81 7.10
CA ARG A 43 10.57 -9.24 7.38
C ARG A 43 9.40 -9.91 8.10
N GLU A 44 8.86 -9.25 9.12
CA GLU A 44 7.70 -9.77 9.87
C GLU A 44 6.45 -9.90 8.99
N VAL A 45 6.23 -8.94 8.08
CA VAL A 45 5.11 -8.96 7.13
C VAL A 45 5.29 -10.06 6.08
N GLU A 46 6.50 -10.24 5.56
CA GLU A 46 6.81 -11.37 4.68
C GLU A 46 6.53 -12.71 5.38
N GLN A 47 6.95 -12.86 6.64
CA GLN A 47 6.69 -14.07 7.41
C GLN A 47 5.19 -14.31 7.63
N ILE A 48 4.41 -13.28 7.94
CA ILE A 48 2.96 -13.40 8.09
C ILE A 48 2.30 -13.92 6.80
N ILE A 49 2.76 -13.48 5.64
CA ILE A 49 2.24 -13.95 4.35
C ILE A 49 2.61 -15.42 4.12
N ARG A 50 3.84 -15.82 4.48
CA ARG A 50 4.30 -17.23 4.44
C ARG A 50 3.45 -18.12 5.32
N ASP A 51 3.23 -17.69 6.57
CA ASP A 51 2.40 -18.41 7.55
C ASP A 51 0.94 -18.51 7.08
N GLY A 52 0.47 -17.52 6.30
CA GLY A 52 -0.82 -17.52 5.63
C GLY A 52 -0.91 -18.40 4.38
N GLY A 53 0.15 -19.11 4.00
CA GLY A 53 0.17 -20.04 2.87
C GLY A 53 0.44 -19.40 1.50
N ALA A 54 0.83 -18.13 1.47
CA ALA A 54 1.19 -17.41 0.25
C ALA A 54 2.69 -17.07 0.23
N VAL A 55 3.19 -16.68 -0.94
CA VAL A 55 4.59 -16.25 -1.12
C VAL A 55 4.65 -14.72 -1.20
N PRO A 56 5.35 -14.04 -0.29
CA PRO A 56 5.53 -12.60 -0.37
C PRO A 56 6.46 -12.22 -1.52
N ALA A 57 6.14 -11.12 -2.18
CA ALA A 57 6.96 -10.51 -3.21
C ALA A 57 7.10 -9.01 -2.92
N THR A 58 8.05 -8.63 -2.06
CA THR A 58 8.46 -7.23 -1.92
C THR A 58 9.04 -6.74 -3.25
N ILE A 59 8.54 -5.61 -3.74
CA ILE A 59 8.90 -5.07 -5.06
C ILE A 59 9.74 -3.80 -4.88
N ALA A 60 10.84 -3.71 -5.63
CA ALA A 60 11.70 -2.53 -5.69
C ALA A 60 12.44 -2.46 -7.03
N ILE A 61 13.09 -1.32 -7.30
CA ILE A 61 13.99 -1.14 -8.45
C ILE A 61 15.44 -1.21 -7.98
N ILE A 62 16.19 -2.19 -8.46
CA ILE A 62 17.60 -2.39 -8.09
C ILE A 62 18.40 -2.77 -9.34
N GLY A 63 19.49 -2.05 -9.62
CA GLY A 63 20.38 -2.36 -10.74
C GLY A 63 19.69 -2.34 -12.11
N GLY A 64 18.74 -1.43 -12.31
CA GLY A 64 17.99 -1.32 -13.58
C GLY A 64 16.96 -2.43 -13.80
N LYS A 65 16.64 -3.20 -12.76
CA LYS A 65 15.62 -4.25 -12.78
C LYS A 65 14.49 -3.95 -11.81
N ILE A 66 13.28 -4.33 -12.20
CA ILE A 66 12.14 -4.49 -11.31
C ILE A 66 12.34 -5.84 -10.61
N CYS A 67 12.78 -5.79 -9.35
CA CYS A 67 12.94 -6.97 -8.52
C CYS A 67 11.58 -7.35 -7.92
N ILE A 68 11.12 -8.58 -8.18
CA ILE A 68 9.88 -9.15 -7.66
C ILE A 68 10.24 -10.22 -6.62
N GLY A 69 10.08 -9.88 -5.35
CA GLY A 69 10.68 -10.59 -4.23
C GLY A 69 12.11 -10.12 -4.02
N LEU A 70 12.45 -9.76 -2.79
CA LEU A 70 13.78 -9.29 -2.40
C LEU A 70 14.48 -10.31 -1.51
N SER A 71 15.80 -10.36 -1.62
CA SER A 71 16.66 -10.99 -0.62
C SER A 71 16.74 -10.15 0.65
N ASP A 72 17.20 -10.76 1.73
CA ASP A 72 17.46 -10.08 3.00
C ASP A 72 18.44 -8.92 2.84
N GLU A 73 19.49 -9.09 2.02
CA GLU A 73 20.46 -8.05 1.73
C GLU A 73 19.86 -6.88 0.96
N GLN A 74 18.95 -7.15 0.01
CA GLN A 74 18.25 -6.12 -0.75
C GLN A 74 17.24 -5.35 0.12
N LEU A 75 16.56 -6.03 1.06
CA LEU A 75 15.71 -5.38 2.06
C LEU A 75 16.52 -4.47 2.98
N GLU A 76 17.68 -4.96 3.46
CA GLU A 76 18.58 -4.19 4.32
C GLU A 76 19.14 -2.96 3.59
N LEU A 77 19.52 -3.10 2.31
CA LEU A 77 19.93 -2.01 1.45
C LEU A 77 18.84 -0.93 1.36
N LEU A 78 17.59 -1.30 1.07
CA LEU A 78 16.48 -0.34 0.97
C LEU A 78 16.18 0.36 2.29
N GLY A 79 16.33 -0.35 3.42
CA GLY A 79 16.06 0.21 4.74
C GLY A 79 17.13 1.15 5.27
N THR A 80 18.34 1.11 4.72
CA THR A 80 19.49 1.89 5.18
C THR A 80 19.97 2.94 4.17
N ALA A 81 19.64 2.78 2.89
CA ALA A 81 20.00 3.73 1.83
C ALA A 81 19.30 5.08 2.00
N SER A 82 20.07 6.16 2.06
CA SER A 82 19.55 7.54 2.09
C SER A 82 19.22 8.09 0.70
N ASP A 83 19.68 7.45 -0.36
CA ASP A 83 19.54 7.87 -1.76
C ASP A 83 18.52 7.05 -2.56
N ALA A 84 17.79 6.14 -1.90
CA ALA A 84 16.70 5.40 -2.53
C ALA A 84 15.61 6.36 -3.03
N ILE A 85 15.35 6.37 -4.32
CA ILE A 85 14.36 7.27 -4.92
C ILE A 85 12.96 6.73 -4.59
N LYS A 86 12.06 7.56 -4.07
CA LYS A 86 10.62 7.26 -4.04
C LYS A 86 10.06 7.25 -5.47
N VAL A 87 9.65 6.07 -5.95
CA VAL A 87 9.29 5.81 -7.36
C VAL A 87 7.78 5.66 -7.50
N SER A 88 7.15 6.58 -8.21
CA SER A 88 5.78 6.45 -8.73
C SER A 88 5.81 6.13 -10.23
N ARG A 89 4.63 6.08 -10.87
CA ARG A 89 4.47 5.74 -12.31
C ARG A 89 5.40 6.53 -13.23
N ARG A 90 5.49 7.85 -13.03
CA ARG A 90 6.33 8.73 -13.87
C ARG A 90 7.83 8.54 -13.66
N ASP A 91 8.22 8.04 -12.50
CA ASP A 91 9.62 7.91 -12.10
C ASP A 91 10.21 6.57 -12.59
N LEU A 92 9.38 5.54 -12.78
CA LEU A 92 9.78 4.19 -13.19
C LEU A 92 10.77 4.18 -14.37
N PRO A 93 10.49 4.85 -15.53
CA PRO A 93 11.41 4.80 -16.67
C PRO A 93 12.78 5.40 -16.35
N PHE A 94 12.81 6.49 -15.59
CA PHE A 94 14.05 7.17 -15.22
C PHE A 94 14.91 6.29 -14.31
N VAL A 95 14.32 5.75 -13.24
CA VAL A 95 15.06 4.92 -12.27
C VAL A 95 15.60 3.65 -12.92
N LEU A 96 14.80 3.01 -13.77
CA LEU A 96 15.22 1.83 -14.53
C LEU A 96 16.35 2.14 -15.51
N ALA A 97 16.19 3.17 -16.35
CA ALA A 97 17.17 3.51 -17.38
C ALA A 97 18.51 3.99 -16.80
N GLN A 98 18.49 4.62 -15.63
CA GLN A 98 19.68 5.15 -14.95
C GLN A 98 20.27 4.18 -13.92
N ASN A 99 19.75 2.95 -13.84
CA ASN A 99 20.17 1.92 -12.88
C ASN A 99 20.20 2.42 -11.42
N LYS A 100 19.23 3.27 -11.04
CA LYS A 100 19.15 3.84 -9.68
C LYS A 100 18.43 2.88 -8.72
N LEU A 101 18.70 3.05 -7.43
CA LEU A 101 17.93 2.40 -6.38
C LEU A 101 16.57 3.10 -6.23
N GLY A 102 15.49 2.33 -6.27
CA GLY A 102 14.14 2.85 -6.23
C GLY A 102 13.24 2.07 -5.28
N ALA A 103 12.60 2.80 -4.38
CA ALA A 103 11.53 2.30 -3.53
C ALA A 103 10.17 2.62 -4.18
N THR A 104 9.40 1.61 -4.57
CA THR A 104 8.14 1.77 -5.30
C THR A 104 7.01 2.20 -4.37
N THR A 105 6.19 3.17 -4.79
CA THR A 105 4.93 3.53 -4.11
C THR A 105 3.85 2.49 -4.40
N VAL A 106 2.62 2.69 -3.90
CA VAL A 106 1.45 1.91 -4.29
C VAL A 106 1.29 1.86 -5.82
N ALA A 107 1.26 3.01 -6.51
CA ALA A 107 1.14 3.05 -7.97
C ALA A 107 2.23 2.22 -8.69
N ALA A 108 3.51 2.47 -8.38
CA ALA A 108 4.59 1.73 -9.06
C ALA A 108 4.58 0.24 -8.72
N THR A 109 4.20 -0.12 -7.49
CA THR A 109 4.09 -1.53 -7.06
C THR A 109 2.95 -2.23 -7.79
N MET A 110 1.80 -1.59 -7.96
CA MET A 110 0.69 -2.13 -8.75
C MET A 110 1.10 -2.43 -10.20
N ILE A 111 1.77 -1.47 -10.87
CA ILE A 111 2.28 -1.68 -12.24
C ILE A 111 3.20 -2.90 -12.29
N CYS A 112 4.16 -2.97 -11.37
CA CYS A 112 5.13 -4.06 -11.34
C CYS A 112 4.49 -5.41 -11.01
N ALA A 113 3.49 -5.42 -10.12
CA ALA A 113 2.72 -6.60 -9.76
C ALA A 113 1.90 -7.13 -10.95
N GLU A 114 1.20 -6.25 -11.68
CA GLU A 114 0.45 -6.64 -12.88
C GLU A 114 1.38 -7.19 -13.97
N LEU A 115 2.53 -6.53 -14.21
CA LEU A 115 3.56 -7.03 -15.13
C LEU A 115 4.11 -8.42 -14.72
N ALA A 116 4.11 -8.72 -13.42
CA ALA A 116 4.52 -10.00 -12.86
C ALA A 116 3.39 -11.05 -12.83
N GLY A 117 2.14 -10.67 -13.13
CA GLY A 117 0.95 -11.52 -13.01
C GLY A 117 0.48 -11.74 -11.58
N ILE A 118 0.76 -10.79 -10.67
CA ILE A 118 0.36 -10.82 -9.26
C ILE A 118 -0.85 -9.91 -9.07
N GLN A 119 -1.95 -10.46 -8.54
CA GLN A 119 -3.24 -9.77 -8.46
C GLN A 119 -3.59 -9.23 -7.06
N VAL A 120 -2.83 -9.61 -6.02
CA VAL A 120 -3.04 -9.13 -4.64
C VAL A 120 -1.81 -8.39 -4.15
N PHE A 121 -2.02 -7.19 -3.62
CA PHE A 121 -0.99 -6.31 -3.09
C PHE A 121 -1.40 -5.81 -1.70
N VAL A 122 -0.49 -5.90 -0.73
CA VAL A 122 -0.68 -5.40 0.64
C VAL A 122 0.17 -4.15 0.89
N THR A 123 -0.43 -3.13 1.48
CA THR A 123 0.25 -1.93 2.01
C THR A 123 -0.34 -1.53 3.36
N GLY A 124 0.23 -0.51 4.02
CA GLY A 124 -0.39 0.13 5.15
C GLY A 124 -1.64 0.92 4.75
N GLY A 125 -1.52 1.82 3.78
CA GLY A 125 -2.57 2.76 3.40
C GLY A 125 -2.26 3.35 2.04
N ILE A 126 -3.27 3.53 1.18
CA ILE A 126 -3.06 4.11 -0.14
C ILE A 126 -2.79 5.63 -0.05
N GLY A 127 -2.18 6.20 -1.08
CA GLY A 127 -2.29 7.65 -1.32
C GLY A 127 -3.70 8.02 -1.75
N GLY A 128 -3.96 9.32 -1.89
CA GLY A 128 -5.29 9.82 -2.20
C GLY A 128 -5.28 11.29 -2.58
N VAL A 129 -6.44 11.92 -2.46
CA VAL A 129 -6.59 13.36 -2.62
C VAL A 129 -6.07 14.05 -1.36
N HIS A 130 -5.14 14.98 -1.51
CA HIS A 130 -4.64 15.75 -0.37
C HIS A 130 -5.68 16.79 0.06
N ARG A 131 -5.64 17.19 1.34
CA ARG A 131 -6.47 18.30 1.83
C ARG A 131 -6.08 19.59 1.10
N GLY A 132 -7.05 20.35 0.60
CA GLY A 132 -6.82 21.55 -0.23
C GLY A 132 -6.63 21.27 -1.73
N ALA A 133 -6.77 20.01 -2.18
CA ALA A 133 -6.59 19.63 -3.58
C ALA A 133 -7.61 20.26 -4.54
N GLU A 134 -8.74 20.78 -4.05
CA GLU A 134 -9.67 21.57 -4.85
C GLU A 134 -9.03 22.84 -5.43
N THR A 135 -7.91 23.30 -4.87
CA THR A 135 -7.09 24.39 -5.41
C THR A 135 -5.70 23.93 -5.86
N SER A 136 -5.04 23.05 -5.10
CA SER A 136 -3.64 22.67 -5.35
C SER A 136 -3.47 21.57 -6.40
N PHE A 137 -4.52 20.78 -6.62
CA PHE A 137 -4.52 19.57 -7.46
C PHE A 137 -3.48 18.53 -7.01
N ASP A 138 -3.08 18.55 -5.73
CA ASP A 138 -2.20 17.52 -5.16
C ASP A 138 -2.97 16.22 -4.93
N ILE A 139 -2.98 15.37 -5.96
CA ILE A 139 -3.72 14.11 -6.01
C ILE A 139 -2.74 12.99 -6.33
N SER A 140 -2.73 11.96 -5.49
CA SER A 140 -1.81 10.83 -5.66
C SER A 140 -2.08 10.08 -6.97
N ALA A 141 -0.99 9.77 -7.69
CA ALA A 141 -1.03 8.88 -8.85
C ALA A 141 -1.54 7.46 -8.52
N ASP A 142 -1.56 7.08 -7.23
CA ASP A 142 -2.15 5.81 -6.78
C ASP A 142 -3.61 5.67 -7.22
N LEU A 143 -4.40 6.76 -7.21
CA LEU A 143 -5.82 6.72 -7.61
C LEU A 143 -5.99 6.45 -9.10
N GLN A 144 -5.14 7.05 -9.93
CA GLN A 144 -5.11 6.79 -11.38
C GLN A 144 -4.60 5.38 -11.69
N GLU A 145 -3.69 4.85 -10.88
CA GLU A 145 -3.23 3.48 -11.05
C GLU A 145 -4.33 2.47 -10.70
N LEU A 146 -5.05 2.70 -9.60
CA LEU A 146 -6.25 1.95 -9.23
C LEU A 146 -7.30 1.95 -10.33
N ALA A 147 -7.45 3.04 -11.09
CA ALA A 147 -8.40 3.12 -12.19
C ALA A 147 -8.07 2.19 -13.38
N GLN A 148 -6.81 1.78 -13.56
CA GLN A 148 -6.38 1.09 -14.79
C GLN A 148 -5.73 -0.29 -14.58
N THR A 149 -5.15 -0.55 -13.42
CA THR A 149 -4.31 -1.73 -13.16
C THR A 149 -5.04 -2.76 -12.30
N SER A 150 -5.19 -3.97 -12.82
CA SER A 150 -6.01 -5.05 -12.24
C SER A 150 -5.33 -5.75 -11.07
N VAL A 151 -5.17 -5.01 -9.97
CA VAL A 151 -4.60 -5.46 -8.70
C VAL A 151 -5.52 -5.05 -7.55
N ALA A 152 -5.86 -6.00 -6.67
CA ALA A 152 -6.54 -5.73 -5.41
C ALA A 152 -5.54 -5.20 -4.38
N VAL A 153 -5.81 -4.02 -3.82
CA VAL A 153 -4.93 -3.37 -2.84
C VAL A 153 -5.55 -3.47 -1.45
N VAL A 154 -4.97 -4.30 -0.59
CA VAL A 154 -5.38 -4.47 0.80
C VAL A 154 -4.66 -3.43 1.67
N CYS A 155 -5.42 -2.57 2.32
CA CYS A 155 -4.89 -1.43 3.09
C CYS A 155 -5.80 -1.01 4.24
N ALA A 156 -5.34 -0.19 5.17
CA ALA A 156 -6.16 0.40 6.24
C ALA A 156 -6.85 1.71 5.79
N GLY A 157 -7.37 1.72 4.55
CA GLY A 157 -7.92 2.91 3.91
C GLY A 157 -6.83 3.84 3.34
N VAL A 158 -7.10 5.14 3.32
CA VAL A 158 -6.13 6.17 2.88
C VAL A 158 -5.35 6.68 4.10
N LYS A 159 -4.10 7.11 3.89
CA LYS A 159 -3.29 7.72 4.97
C LYS A 159 -4.05 8.89 5.63
N SER A 160 -4.04 8.98 6.96
CA SER A 160 -4.88 9.92 7.75
C SER A 160 -4.69 11.41 7.43
N ILE A 161 -3.58 11.74 6.78
CA ILE A 161 -3.18 13.09 6.36
C ILE A 161 -3.95 13.59 5.12
N LEU A 162 -4.71 12.70 4.46
CA LEU A 162 -5.41 12.95 3.22
C LEU A 162 -6.86 13.39 3.47
N ASP A 163 -7.53 13.82 2.40
CA ASP A 163 -8.97 14.06 2.41
C ASP A 163 -9.69 12.77 2.01
N ILE A 164 -10.38 12.15 2.96
CA ILE A 164 -11.07 10.87 2.75
C ILE A 164 -12.28 11.05 1.84
N GLY A 165 -13.08 12.12 2.05
CA GLY A 165 -14.28 12.38 1.29
C GLY A 165 -13.96 12.59 -0.18
N LEU A 166 -13.03 13.51 -0.48
CA LEU A 166 -12.59 13.75 -1.85
C LEU A 166 -11.92 12.52 -2.47
N THR A 167 -11.22 11.69 -1.69
CA THR A 167 -10.63 10.47 -2.22
C THR A 167 -11.69 9.44 -2.63
N LEU A 168 -12.75 9.25 -1.83
CA LEU A 168 -13.82 8.33 -2.16
C LEU A 168 -14.59 8.80 -3.41
N GLU A 169 -14.94 10.09 -3.49
CA GLU A 169 -15.56 10.70 -4.69
C GLU A 169 -14.69 10.54 -5.95
N TYR A 170 -13.38 10.68 -5.80
CA TYR A 170 -12.44 10.48 -6.91
C TYR A 170 -12.42 9.03 -7.39
N LEU A 171 -12.42 8.07 -6.46
CA LEU A 171 -12.46 6.64 -6.77
C LEU A 171 -13.78 6.25 -7.44
N GLU A 172 -14.91 6.77 -6.93
CA GLU A 172 -16.23 6.61 -7.54
C GLU A 172 -16.23 7.11 -8.99
N THR A 173 -15.74 8.34 -9.21
CA THR A 173 -15.66 8.96 -10.54
C THR A 173 -14.88 8.11 -11.55
N HIS A 174 -13.86 7.39 -11.09
CA HIS A 174 -13.01 6.52 -11.92
C HIS A 174 -13.46 5.04 -11.93
N GLY A 175 -14.60 4.74 -11.30
CA GLY A 175 -15.15 3.39 -11.26
C GLY A 175 -14.28 2.38 -10.49
N VAL A 176 -13.51 2.84 -9.50
CA VAL A 176 -12.70 1.98 -8.63
C VAL A 176 -13.55 1.58 -7.42
N PRO A 177 -13.89 0.29 -7.26
CA PRO A 177 -14.67 -0.15 -6.12
C PRO A 177 -13.86 -0.07 -4.82
N VAL A 178 -14.54 0.37 -3.76
CA VAL A 178 -14.05 0.39 -2.39
C VAL A 178 -14.84 -0.61 -1.56
N VAL A 179 -14.14 -1.63 -1.06
CA VAL A 179 -14.68 -2.66 -0.18
C VAL A 179 -14.15 -2.43 1.24
N SER A 180 -14.98 -2.63 2.26
CA SER A 180 -14.53 -2.69 3.66
C SER A 180 -14.71 -4.08 4.26
N VAL A 181 -13.80 -4.46 5.16
CA VAL A 181 -13.75 -5.79 5.78
C VAL A 181 -14.17 -5.70 7.25
N GLY A 182 -15.20 -6.46 7.62
CA GLY A 182 -15.70 -6.60 8.99
C GLY A 182 -16.52 -5.40 9.49
N GLN A 183 -16.75 -4.39 8.65
CA GLN A 183 -17.59 -3.24 8.95
C GLN A 183 -17.97 -2.51 7.66
N ARG A 184 -19.05 -1.70 7.70
CA ARG A 184 -19.46 -0.84 6.60
C ARG A 184 -18.59 0.42 6.46
N GLY A 185 -18.12 0.95 7.60
CA GLY A 185 -17.34 2.18 7.65
C GLY A 185 -15.99 2.02 6.96
N PHE A 186 -15.58 3.05 6.21
CA PHE A 186 -14.25 3.14 5.64
C PHE A 186 -13.24 3.52 6.75
N PRO A 187 -12.14 2.77 6.94
CA PRO A 187 -11.16 3.09 7.98
C PRO A 187 -10.29 4.31 7.62
N ALA A 188 -9.82 5.03 8.64
CA ALA A 188 -8.94 6.20 8.48
C ALA A 188 -7.53 5.92 9.01
N PHE A 189 -6.94 4.82 8.54
CA PHE A 189 -5.56 4.39 8.85
C PHE A 189 -5.34 4.08 10.33
N PHE A 190 -5.10 5.11 11.17
CA PHE A 190 -4.88 4.95 12.61
C PHE A 190 -6.17 4.67 13.40
N THR A 191 -7.32 5.01 12.84
CA THR A 191 -8.64 4.79 13.45
C THR A 191 -9.46 3.82 12.60
N ARG A 192 -10.37 3.12 13.26
CA ARG A 192 -11.33 2.23 12.59
C ARG A 192 -12.43 3.01 11.88
N GLU A 193 -12.77 4.21 12.36
CA GLU A 193 -13.88 5.01 11.86
C GLU A 193 -13.37 6.33 11.28
N SER A 194 -13.82 6.64 10.07
CA SER A 194 -13.53 7.89 9.36
C SER A 194 -14.70 8.87 9.34
N GLY A 195 -15.93 8.40 9.59
CA GLY A 195 -17.16 9.12 9.28
C GLY A 195 -17.69 8.89 7.86
N PHE A 196 -16.95 8.13 7.04
CA PHE A 196 -17.35 7.74 5.68
C PHE A 196 -17.61 6.22 5.60
N ASN A 197 -18.37 5.80 4.60
CA ASN A 197 -18.62 4.39 4.29
C ASN A 197 -17.84 3.96 3.05
N ALA A 198 -17.53 2.68 2.96
CA ALA A 198 -17.14 2.06 1.69
C ALA A 198 -18.38 1.78 0.81
N ASP A 199 -18.17 1.48 -0.47
CA ASP A 199 -19.25 1.11 -1.40
C ASP A 199 -19.91 -0.20 -0.98
N PHE A 200 -19.07 -1.17 -0.60
CA PHE A 200 -19.48 -2.53 -0.27
C PHE A 200 -18.79 -3.02 1.00
N GLN A 201 -19.43 -3.95 1.71
CA GLN A 201 -18.83 -4.71 2.80
C GLN A 201 -18.71 -6.17 2.35
N LEU A 202 -17.50 -6.72 2.35
CA LEU A 202 -17.22 -8.13 2.03
C LEU A 202 -16.28 -8.69 3.11
N ASP A 203 -16.84 -9.48 4.01
CA ASP A 203 -16.19 -9.83 5.27
C ASP A 203 -15.26 -11.05 5.15
N THR A 204 -15.53 -11.92 4.18
CA THR A 204 -14.77 -13.15 3.99
C THR A 204 -13.84 -13.09 2.77
N PRO A 205 -12.70 -13.79 2.80
CA PRO A 205 -11.84 -13.95 1.62
C PRO A 205 -12.58 -14.51 0.39
N ALA A 206 -13.59 -15.37 0.61
CA ALA A 206 -14.39 -15.96 -0.47
C ALA A 206 -15.27 -14.92 -1.19
N GLU A 207 -15.95 -14.05 -0.45
CA GLU A 207 -16.73 -12.95 -1.02
C GLU A 207 -15.84 -11.97 -1.78
N GLN A 208 -14.68 -11.62 -1.20
CA GLN A 208 -13.70 -10.75 -1.84
C GLN A 208 -13.16 -11.37 -3.14
N ALA A 209 -12.78 -12.65 -3.12
CA ALA A 209 -12.28 -13.35 -4.30
C ALA A 209 -13.34 -13.45 -5.41
N ALA A 210 -14.59 -13.78 -5.05
CA ALA A 210 -15.71 -13.84 -6.00
C ALA A 210 -15.98 -12.48 -6.66
N PHE A 211 -15.93 -11.39 -5.88
CA PHE A 211 -16.08 -10.03 -6.39
C PHE A 211 -14.97 -9.66 -7.40
N LEU A 212 -13.71 -9.91 -7.04
CA LEU A 212 -12.56 -9.64 -7.90
C LEU A 212 -12.61 -10.43 -9.21
N HIS A 213 -12.90 -11.72 -9.11
CA HIS A 213 -13.04 -12.60 -10.26
C HIS A 213 -14.14 -12.12 -11.20
N THR A 214 -15.32 -11.79 -10.65
CA THR A 214 -16.45 -11.27 -11.42
C THR A 214 -16.09 -9.97 -12.13
N LYS A 215 -15.48 -9.00 -11.42
CA LYS A 215 -15.05 -7.71 -12.01
C LYS A 215 -14.16 -7.93 -13.23
N TRP A 216 -13.11 -8.74 -13.09
CA TRP A 216 -12.14 -8.91 -14.16
C TRP A 216 -12.64 -9.83 -15.29
N GLN A 217 -13.53 -10.79 -15.02
CA GLN A 217 -14.21 -11.58 -16.06
C GLN A 217 -15.18 -10.75 -16.91
N LEU A 218 -15.83 -9.74 -16.33
CA LEU A 218 -16.65 -8.78 -17.07
C LEU A 218 -15.81 -7.85 -17.98
N GLY A 219 -14.48 -7.96 -17.95
CA GLY A 219 -13.57 -7.08 -18.70
C GLY A 219 -13.41 -5.69 -18.09
N LEU A 220 -13.89 -5.47 -16.87
CA LEU A 220 -13.78 -4.19 -16.16
C LEU A 220 -12.38 -4.06 -15.57
N LYS A 221 -11.49 -3.42 -16.34
CA LYS A 221 -10.11 -3.10 -15.93
C LYS A 221 -10.06 -2.25 -14.65
N GLY A 222 -8.88 -2.14 -14.06
CA GLY A 222 -8.68 -1.43 -12.80
C GLY A 222 -8.72 -2.35 -11.58
N GLY A 223 -8.20 -1.80 -10.48
CA GLY A 223 -8.05 -2.46 -9.20
C GLY A 223 -9.29 -2.35 -8.34
N VAL A 224 -9.13 -2.79 -7.09
CA VAL A 224 -10.13 -2.69 -6.03
C VAL A 224 -9.41 -2.32 -4.74
N VAL A 225 -9.95 -1.36 -3.99
CA VAL A 225 -9.46 -1.05 -2.65
C VAL A 225 -10.15 -1.99 -1.67
N VAL A 226 -9.38 -2.87 -1.03
CA VAL A 226 -9.86 -3.74 0.05
C VAL A 226 -9.43 -3.11 1.37
N SER A 227 -10.31 -2.29 1.94
CA SER A 227 -10.05 -1.55 3.16
C SER A 227 -10.28 -2.42 4.39
N ASN A 228 -9.21 -2.69 5.12
CA ASN A 228 -9.17 -3.55 6.30
C ASN A 228 -8.80 -2.70 7.53
N PRO A 229 -9.74 -2.44 8.45
CA PRO A 229 -9.48 -1.57 9.59
C PRO A 229 -8.34 -2.08 10.47
N VAL A 230 -7.62 -1.13 11.08
CA VAL A 230 -6.68 -1.44 12.17
C VAL A 230 -7.39 -2.28 13.26
N PRO A 231 -6.74 -3.31 13.83
CA PRO A 231 -7.39 -4.08 14.89
C PRO A 231 -7.68 -3.18 16.11
N ALA A 232 -8.77 -3.49 16.81
CA ALA A 232 -9.36 -2.58 17.78
C ALA A 232 -8.43 -2.27 18.97
N ALA A 233 -7.57 -3.23 19.36
CA ALA A 233 -6.64 -3.05 20.48
C ALA A 233 -5.48 -2.10 20.14
N GLU A 234 -5.17 -1.93 18.86
CA GLU A 234 -4.07 -1.11 18.35
C GLU A 234 -4.54 0.20 17.72
N ALA A 235 -5.86 0.42 17.64
CA ALA A 235 -6.46 1.64 17.14
C ALA A 235 -6.15 2.84 18.05
N MET A 236 -5.91 4.00 17.46
CA MET A 236 -5.73 5.25 18.20
C MET A 236 -7.07 5.93 18.51
N PRO A 237 -7.18 6.69 19.60
CA PRO A 237 -8.35 7.55 19.84
C PRO A 237 -8.50 8.58 18.73
N LYS A 238 -9.71 8.70 18.17
CA LYS A 238 -9.98 9.54 16.99
C LYS A 238 -9.71 11.01 17.24
N GLU A 239 -10.23 11.55 18.33
CA GLU A 239 -10.09 12.98 18.67
C GLU A 239 -8.62 13.34 18.92
N GLU A 240 -7.84 12.39 19.45
CA GLU A 240 -6.41 12.57 19.66
C GLU A 240 -5.65 12.68 18.33
N ILE A 241 -5.84 11.69 17.45
CA ILE A 241 -5.06 11.61 16.21
C ILE A 241 -5.50 12.65 15.17
N ASP A 242 -6.77 13.05 15.16
CA ASP A 242 -7.26 14.13 14.31
C ASP A 242 -6.57 15.46 14.66
N ARG A 243 -6.52 15.81 15.95
CA ARG A 243 -5.84 17.02 16.44
C ARG A 243 -4.34 17.01 16.14
N ILE A 244 -3.68 15.87 16.31
CA ILE A 244 -2.25 15.72 16.00
C ILE A 244 -2.01 15.85 14.48
N THR A 245 -2.89 15.29 13.67
CA THR A 245 -2.81 15.38 12.21
C THR A 245 -2.99 16.82 11.74
N GLU A 246 -3.96 17.54 12.30
CA GLU A 246 -4.18 18.96 12.01
C GLU A 246 -2.98 19.82 12.40
N GLN A 247 -2.40 19.60 13.58
CA GLN A 247 -1.16 20.28 13.98
C GLN A 247 -0.02 20.00 13.00
N ALA A 248 0.19 18.74 12.60
CA ALA A 248 1.27 18.37 11.68
C ALA A 248 1.09 19.01 10.29
N LEU A 249 -0.16 19.12 9.81
CA LEU A 249 -0.48 19.80 8.55
C LEU A 249 -0.14 21.29 8.61
N GLN A 250 -0.57 21.99 9.67
CA GLN A 250 -0.25 23.40 9.87
C GLN A 250 1.26 23.66 9.90
N GLU A 251 2.02 22.78 10.56
CA GLU A 251 3.48 22.88 10.61
C GLU A 251 4.15 22.60 9.25
N ALA A 252 3.58 21.71 8.43
CA ALA A 252 4.07 21.45 7.07
C ALA A 252 3.88 22.69 6.19
N ASP A 253 2.73 23.35 6.28
CA ASP A 253 2.41 24.57 5.53
C ASP A 253 3.32 25.73 5.95
N GLN A 254 3.54 25.93 7.26
CA GLN A 254 4.45 26.94 7.78
C GLN A 254 5.90 26.75 7.31
N GLN A 255 6.31 25.51 7.07
CA GLN A 255 7.64 25.14 6.58
C GLN A 255 7.72 25.05 5.04
N GLY A 256 6.61 25.28 4.32
CA GLY A 256 6.56 25.20 2.86
C GLY A 256 6.86 23.80 2.30
N VAL A 257 6.54 22.74 3.06
CA VAL A 257 6.76 21.36 2.60
C VAL A 257 5.72 21.04 1.52
N THR A 258 6.17 20.67 0.32
CA THR A 258 5.29 20.45 -0.84
C THR A 258 5.60 19.18 -1.62
N GLY A 259 4.61 18.71 -2.40
CA GLY A 259 4.72 17.56 -3.29
C GLY A 259 5.13 16.27 -2.58
N LYS A 260 6.05 15.50 -3.17
CA LYS A 260 6.42 14.16 -2.69
C LYS A 260 7.01 14.10 -1.28
N ASN A 261 7.42 15.25 -0.73
CA ASN A 261 8.03 15.40 0.60
C ASN A 261 6.99 15.56 1.73
N VAL A 262 5.72 15.84 1.40
CA VAL A 262 4.65 16.06 2.40
C VAL A 262 4.38 14.82 3.23
N THR A 263 4.13 13.67 2.60
CA THR A 263 3.81 12.42 3.33
C THR A 263 4.91 11.99 4.30
N PRO A 264 6.20 11.91 3.90
CA PRO A 264 7.27 11.54 4.84
C PRO A 264 7.40 12.51 6.02
N PHE A 265 7.27 13.82 5.76
CA PHE A 265 7.29 14.84 6.80
C PHE A 265 6.17 14.63 7.82
N LEU A 266 4.93 14.48 7.35
CA LEU A 266 3.77 14.35 8.23
C LEU A 266 3.82 13.06 9.06
N LEU A 267 4.21 11.92 8.48
CA LEU A 267 4.37 10.67 9.23
C LEU A 267 5.45 10.79 10.31
N ALA A 268 6.59 11.43 10.00
CA ALA A 268 7.65 11.67 10.97
C ALA A 268 7.18 12.59 12.10
N ARG A 269 6.41 13.63 11.78
CA ARG A 269 5.89 14.57 12.78
C ARG A 269 4.82 13.95 13.67
N ILE A 270 3.86 13.22 13.11
CA ILE A 270 2.84 12.48 13.87
C ILE A 270 3.50 11.45 14.80
N LYS A 271 4.55 10.74 14.33
CA LYS A 271 5.36 9.86 15.18
C LYS A 271 5.94 10.61 16.38
N ALA A 272 6.55 11.77 16.15
CA ALA A 272 7.14 12.57 17.22
C ALA A 272 6.09 13.04 18.24
N LEU A 273 4.96 13.58 17.76
CA LEU A 273 3.87 14.08 18.61
C LEU A 273 3.17 12.98 19.43
N THR A 274 3.15 11.75 18.92
CA THR A 274 2.52 10.59 19.60
C THR A 274 3.47 9.80 20.48
N GLY A 275 4.76 10.19 20.56
CA GLY A 275 5.79 9.43 21.26
C GLY A 275 6.01 8.04 20.66
N GLY A 276 5.77 7.87 19.35
CA GLY A 276 5.92 6.60 18.64
C GLY A 276 4.68 5.70 18.61
N ARG A 277 3.59 6.02 19.31
CA ARG A 277 2.35 5.22 19.28
C ARG A 277 1.77 5.06 17.88
N SER A 278 1.77 6.12 17.07
CA SER A 278 1.32 6.05 15.67
C SER A 278 2.15 5.09 14.82
N LEU A 279 3.46 4.97 15.06
CA LEU A 279 4.30 3.99 14.38
C LEU A 279 3.94 2.56 14.80
N ALA A 280 3.67 2.33 16.09
CA ALA A 280 3.21 1.02 16.57
C ALA A 280 1.87 0.63 15.93
N THR A 281 0.92 1.55 15.85
CA THR A 281 -0.36 1.36 15.14
C THR A 281 -0.16 1.10 13.64
N ASN A 282 0.75 1.83 12.98
CA ASN A 282 1.10 1.63 11.58
C ASN A 282 1.69 0.22 11.32
N ILE A 283 2.55 -0.26 12.22
CA ILE A 283 3.08 -1.63 12.13
C ILE A 283 1.95 -2.65 12.32
N ALA A 284 1.05 -2.44 13.29
CA ALA A 284 -0.06 -3.34 13.57
C ALA A 284 -1.04 -3.45 12.39
N LEU A 285 -1.41 -2.33 11.78
CA LEU A 285 -2.32 -2.33 10.62
C LEU A 285 -1.68 -3.00 9.39
N VAL A 286 -0.37 -2.80 9.13
CA VAL A 286 0.30 -3.46 7.98
C VAL A 286 0.31 -4.97 8.18
N LYS A 287 0.60 -5.43 9.40
CA LYS A 287 0.52 -6.86 9.75
C LYS A 287 -0.89 -7.41 9.61
N ASN A 288 -1.91 -6.64 9.98
CA ASN A 288 -3.31 -7.05 9.80
C ASN A 288 -3.68 -7.18 8.31
N ASN A 289 -3.25 -6.20 7.50
CA ASN A 289 -3.46 -6.20 6.05
C ASN A 289 -2.74 -7.38 5.39
N ALA A 290 -1.55 -7.75 5.88
CA ALA A 290 -0.81 -8.92 5.39
C ALA A 290 -1.57 -10.23 5.61
N ARG A 291 -2.21 -10.40 6.77
CA ARG A 291 -3.07 -11.58 7.03
C ARG A 291 -4.27 -11.62 6.08
N CYS A 292 -4.96 -10.47 5.92
CA CYS A 292 -6.10 -10.34 5.01
C CYS A 292 -5.69 -10.63 3.56
N GLY A 293 -4.60 -10.04 3.08
CA GLY A 293 -4.10 -10.23 1.71
C GLY A 293 -3.61 -11.65 1.43
N ALA A 294 -2.96 -12.31 2.40
CA ALA A 294 -2.57 -13.71 2.26
C ALA A 294 -3.80 -14.63 2.12
N ALA A 295 -4.80 -14.46 2.99
CA ALA A 295 -6.04 -15.23 2.93
C ALA A 295 -6.81 -15.00 1.62
N LEU A 296 -6.85 -13.75 1.15
CA LEU A 296 -7.44 -13.41 -0.15
C LEU A 296 -6.71 -14.10 -1.31
N ALA A 297 -5.38 -14.00 -1.38
CA ALA A 297 -4.59 -14.59 -2.46
C ALA A 297 -4.73 -16.11 -2.54
N VAL A 298 -4.70 -16.80 -1.40
CA VAL A 298 -4.93 -18.26 -1.32
C VAL A 298 -6.33 -18.64 -1.81
N THR A 299 -7.34 -17.85 -1.46
CA THR A 299 -8.73 -18.11 -1.83
C THR A 299 -8.97 -17.86 -3.32
N MET A 300 -8.41 -16.78 -3.87
CA MET A 300 -8.46 -16.49 -5.31
C MET A 300 -7.86 -17.62 -6.14
N GLN A 301 -6.74 -18.20 -5.70
CA GLN A 301 -6.15 -19.33 -6.37
C GLN A 301 -7.01 -20.59 -6.35
N SER A 302 -7.69 -20.87 -5.23
CA SER A 302 -8.51 -22.08 -5.07
C SER A 302 -9.81 -22.06 -5.89
N THR A 303 -10.16 -20.91 -6.46
CA THR A 303 -11.39 -20.68 -7.24
C THR A 303 -11.13 -20.76 -8.76
N HIS A 304 -9.92 -21.16 -9.16
CA HIS A 304 -9.52 -21.44 -10.54
C HIS A 304 -9.27 -22.94 -10.74
#